data_AF-A0A972GFJ9-F1
#
_entry.id   AF-A0A972GFJ9-F1
#
_cell.length_a   1.000
_cell.length_b   1.000
_cell.length_c   1.000
_cell.angle_alpha   90.00
_cell.angle_beta   90.00
_cell.angle_gamma   90.00
#
_symmetry.space_group_name_H-M   'P 1'
#
loop_
_entity.id
_entity.type
_entity.pdbx_description
1 polymer ?
#
loop_
_entity_poly.entity_id
_entity_poly.type
_entity_poly.pdbx_seq_one_letter_code
_entity_poly.pdbx_strand_id
1 'polypeptide(L)' 'MCAQHYDINGRLLDTDLNKRVIGIGLETLRSIETVVAVAGGQEKVKAILGAIRGKYIDILITDGPNYSKGAGA' A
#
# COMPACT_ATOMS: atom_id res chain seq x y z
N MET A 1 -2.72 4.10 3.31
CA MET A 1 -1.62 3.69 4.23
C MET A 1 -1.71 4.60 5.44
N CYS A 2 -1.78 4.07 6.67
CA CYS A 2 -2.03 4.88 7.87
C CYS A 2 -3.20 5.88 7.72
N ALA A 3 -4.33 5.43 7.17
CA ALA A 3 -5.50 6.25 6.81
C ALA A 3 -5.27 7.41 5.82
N GLN A 4 -4.05 7.61 5.30
CA GLN A 4 -3.75 8.59 4.27
C GLN A 4 -3.88 7.99 2.86
N HIS A 5 -4.57 8.73 1.99
CA HIS A 5 -4.81 8.40 0.59
C HIS A 5 -3.74 9.02 -0.33
N TYR A 6 -3.30 8.25 -1.31
CA TYR A 6 -2.31 8.62 -2.31
C TYR A 6 -2.69 8.02 -3.67
N ASP A 7 -2.14 8.57 -4.74
CA ASP A 7 -2.37 8.08 -6.10
C ASP A 7 -1.50 6.85 -6.46
N ILE A 8 -1.69 6.28 -7.65
CA ILE A 8 -0.92 5.12 -8.13
C ILE A 8 0.58 5.42 -8.34
N ASN A 9 0.99 6.68 -8.29
CA ASN A 9 2.39 7.10 -8.37
C ASN A 9 2.99 7.33 -6.97
N GLY A 10 2.22 7.11 -5.91
CA GLY A 10 2.64 7.37 -4.54
C GLY A 10 2.70 8.85 -4.19
N ARG A 11 1.87 9.68 -4.82
CA ARG A 11 1.71 11.10 -4.44
C ARG A 11 0.56 11.21 -3.45
N LEU A 12 0.82 11.81 -2.29
CA LEU A 12 -0.21 12.11 -1.30
C LEU A 12 -1.28 13.02 -1.94
N LEU A 13 -2.55 12.66 -1.78
CA LEU A 13 -3.65 13.46 -2.28
C LEU A 13 -3.95 14.60 -1.29
N ASP A 14 -4.12 15.83 -1.79
CA ASP A 14 -4.61 16.93 -0.97
C ASP A 14 -6.13 16.78 -0.78
N THR A 15 -6.52 16.24 0.37
CA THR A 15 -7.93 16.00 0.73
C THR A 15 -8.18 16.41 2.17
N ASP A 16 -9.40 16.85 2.46
CA ASP A 16 -9.81 17.18 3.83
C ASP A 16 -9.74 15.97 4.77
N LEU A 17 -9.94 14.76 4.23
CA LEU A 17 -9.80 13.53 4.99
C LEU A 17 -8.36 13.35 5.47
N ASN A 18 -7.37 13.47 4.56
CA ASN A 18 -5.95 13.31 4.90
C ASN A 18 -5.49 14.37 5.94
N LYS A 19 -6.02 15.59 5.89
CA LYS A 19 -5.71 16.68 6.85
C LYS A 19 -6.23 16.40 8.26
N ARG A 20 -7.24 15.54 8.40
CA ARG A 20 -7.87 15.18 9.69
C ARG A 20 -7.31 13.90 10.29
N VAL A 21 -6.40 13.21 9.59
CA VAL A 21 -5.75 12.00 10.12
C VAL A 21 -4.79 12.40 11.22
N ILE A 22 -4.99 11.85 12.42
CA ILE A 22 -4.05 11.92 13.54
C ILE A 22 -3.34 10.56 13.61
N GLY A 23 -2.03 10.53 13.38
CA GLY A 23 -1.24 9.30 13.35
C GLY A 23 0.11 9.48 12.64
N ILE A 24 0.77 8.36 12.32
CA ILE A 24 2.03 8.35 11.57
C ILE A 24 1.76 8.81 10.13
N GLY A 25 2.49 9.85 9.70
CA GLY A 25 2.40 10.37 8.35
C GLY A 25 3.18 9.54 7.31
N LEU A 26 2.83 9.67 6.03
CA LEU A 26 3.57 9.02 4.93
C LEU A 26 5.04 9.44 4.86
N GLU A 27 5.36 10.69 5.19
CA GLU A 27 6.77 11.15 5.26
C GLU A 27 7.53 10.46 6.39
N THR A 28 6.88 10.23 7.53
CA THR A 28 7.48 9.48 8.63
C THR A 28 7.78 8.06 8.20
N LEU A 29 6.87 7.39 7.48
CA LEU A 29 7.14 6.06 6.92
C LEU A 29 8.38 6.04 6.03
N ARG A 30 8.59 7.06 5.20
CA ARG A 30 9.81 7.17 4.36
C ARG A 30 11.10 7.31 5.15
N SER A 31 11.02 7.85 6.37
CA SER A 31 12.21 8.07 7.23
C SER A 31 12.57 6.86 8.09
N ILE A 32 11.66 5.90 8.23
CA ILE A 32 11.89 4.68 8.99
C ILE A 32 12.81 3.76 8.18
N GLU A 33 13.81 3.18 8.84
CA GLU A 33 14.80 2.30 8.20
C GLU A 33 14.18 1.07 7.55
N THR A 34 13.12 0.51 8.14
CA THR A 34 12.44 -0.67 7.61
C THR A 34 10.95 -0.62 7.89
N VAL A 35 10.15 -0.57 6.83
CA VAL A 35 8.69 -0.66 6.84
C VAL A 35 8.24 -1.95 6.17
N VAL A 36 7.62 -2.83 6.95
CA VAL A 36 7.00 -4.07 6.46
C VAL A 36 5.50 -3.85 6.27
N ALA A 37 5.01 -4.07 5.06
CA ALA A 37 3.59 -4.05 4.75
C ALA A 37 3.05 -5.44 4.43
N VAL A 38 1.88 -5.74 4.97
CA VAL A 38 1.11 -6.95 4.65
C VAL A 38 -0.18 -6.52 3.96
N ALA A 39 -0.33 -6.89 2.69
CA ALA A 39 -1.51 -6.57 1.91
C ALA A 39 -1.70 -7.59 0.81
N GLY A 40 -2.95 -7.95 0.53
CA GLY A 40 -3.30 -8.93 -0.49
C GLY A 40 -4.66 -8.68 -1.12
N GLY A 41 -4.93 -9.36 -2.24
CA GLY A 41 -6.15 -9.23 -3.05
C GLY A 41 -5.98 -8.39 -4.32
N GLN A 42 -6.64 -8.83 -5.40
CA GLN A 42 -6.57 -8.19 -6.72
C GLN A 42 -7.09 -6.74 -6.70
N GLU A 43 -8.06 -6.45 -5.84
CA GLU A 43 -8.63 -5.11 -5.68
C GLU A 43 -7.62 -4.09 -5.12
N LYS A 44 -6.56 -4.56 -4.43
CA LYS A 44 -5.56 -3.69 -3.79
C LYS A 44 -4.33 -3.44 -4.66
N VAL A 45 -4.20 -4.08 -5.82
CA VAL A 45 -3.00 -4.00 -6.69
C VAL A 45 -2.58 -2.56 -6.95
N LYS A 46 -3.53 -1.66 -7.28
CA LYS A 46 -3.22 -0.25 -7.55
C LYS A 46 -2.74 0.50 -6.29
N ALA A 47 -3.33 0.22 -5.14
CA ALA A 47 -2.94 0.84 -3.88
C ALA A 47 -1.56 0.34 -3.43
N ILE A 48 -1.30 -0.96 -3.52
CA ILE A 48 0.01 -1.57 -3.23
C ILE A 48 1.08 -0.97 -4.14
N LEU A 49 0.81 -0.86 -5.45
CA LEU A 49 1.74 -0.24 -6.39
C LEU A 49 2.03 1.23 -6.08
N GLY A 50 1.01 2.00 -5.69
CA GLY A 50 1.19 3.38 -5.21
C GLY A 50 2.06 3.45 -3.96
N ALA A 51 1.90 2.51 -3.01
CA ALA A 51 2.70 2.46 -1.80
C ALA A 51 4.20 2.23 -2.09
N ILE A 52 4.48 1.28 -2.98
CA ILE A 52 5.85 0.96 -3.43
C ILE A 52 6.48 2.17 -4.12
N ARG A 53 5.78 2.78 -5.09
CA ARG A 53 6.29 3.95 -5.83
C ARG A 53 6.48 5.17 -4.95
N GLY A 54 5.63 5.34 -3.93
CA GLY A 54 5.76 6.38 -2.92
C GLY A 54 6.93 6.18 -1.95
N LYS A 55 7.57 5.00 -1.98
CA LYS A 55 8.61 4.55 -1.03
C LYS A 55 8.09 4.52 0.41
N TYR A 56 6.83 4.16 0.59
CA TYR A 56 6.22 4.06 1.92
C TYR A 56 6.43 2.68 2.57
N ILE A 57 6.94 1.72 1.81
CA ILE A 57 7.19 0.34 2.23
C ILE A 57 8.52 -0.13 1.65
N ASP A 58 9.25 -0.92 2.43
CA ASP A 58 10.52 -1.55 2.01
C ASP A 58 10.33 -3.03 1.71
N ILE A 59 9.48 -3.69 2.52
CA ILE A 59 9.19 -5.11 2.41
C ILE A 59 7.68 -5.29 2.26
N LEU A 60 7.27 -6.05 1.24
CA LEU A 60 5.87 -6.42 1.00
C LEU A 60 5.67 -7.92 1.20
N ILE A 61 4.72 -8.27 2.06
CA ILE A 61 4.15 -9.61 2.17
C ILE A 61 2.77 -9.57 1.51
N THR A 62 2.57 -10.39 0.48
CA THR A 62 1.31 -10.47 -0.30
C THR A 62 0.89 -11.91 -0.51
N ASP A 63 -0.39 -12.14 -0.81
CA ASP A 63 -0.88 -13.42 -1.28
C ASP A 63 -0.39 -13.69 -2.71
N GLY A 64 -0.14 -14.97 -3.01
CA GLY A 64 0.07 -15.44 -4.37
C GLY A 64 -1.27 -15.72 -5.05
N PRO A 65 -1.31 -15.82 -6.39
CA PRO A 65 -2.50 -16.27 -7.09
C PRO A 65 -2.98 -17.61 -6.52
N ASN A 66 -4.25 -17.65 -6.12
CA ASN A 66 -4.93 -18.89 -5.77
C ASN A 66 -5.09 -19.73 -7.05
N TYR A 67 -4.09 -20.53 -7.37
CA TYR A 67 -4.27 -21.63 -8.30
C TYR A 67 -5.11 -22.70 -7.59
N SER A 68 -6.43 -22.63 -7.73
CA SER A 68 -7.26 -23.81 -7.46
C SER A 68 -6.81 -24.91 -8.42
N LYS A 69 -6.06 -25.90 -7.91
CA LYS A 69 -5.84 -27.14 -8.65
C LYS A 69 -7.21 -27.73 -9.02
N GLY A 70 -7.51 -27.80 -10.32
CA GLY A 70 -8.64 -28.56 -10.85
C GLY A 70 -9.75 -27.74 -11.50
N ALA A 71 -9.56 -27.39 -12.77
CA ALA A 71 -10.60 -27.53 -13.77
C ALA A 71 -9.92 -28.16 -14.98
N GLY A 72 -10.20 -29.45 -15.20
CA GLY A 72 -9.58 -30.22 -16.25
C GLY A 72 -9.87 -29.67 -17.64
N ALA A 73 -8.90 -29.83 -18.52
CA ALA A 73 -9.08 -30.10 -19.94
C ALA A 73 -7.98 -31.10 -20.33
#